data_AF-A0A958QW09-F1
#
_entry.id   AF-A0A958QW09-F1
#
_cell.length_a   1.000
_cell.length_b   1.000
_cell.length_c   1.000
_cell.angle_alpha   90.00
_cell.angle_beta   90.00
_cell.angle_gamma   90.00
#
_symmetry.space_group_name_H-M   'P 1'
#
loop_
_entity.id
_entity.type
_entity.pdbx_description
1 polymer ?
#
loop_
_entity_poly.entity_id
_entity_poly.type
_entity_poly.pdbx_seq_one_letter_code
_entity_poly.pdbx_strand_id
1 'polypeptide(L)'
;MSALRAQRRLALTSRDLGTSLQRLSSGLRINRPSDDAAGLAISESLRAESAVTGRARKNVSDGISALSIAEGAVSEIANMLTRMAELAEQASNGALGSEQRTALTQEFYALDQEIRRITDSTEFNGIGLLGGTPVSDLNFEQLTDTTAAGVQTNAAISADGRYLTFADYSDSMIKQTDLVTGETTTIGTISVGGALSASASGAQVVFQSTADLTGENSGGAQQLFLWDRDTGGITQVTNTTGVDVLSQFTISGDGSTIALMSNTDYITGGSKSDATGNDVIPGLFTYDVASQTYTHTGLETAGAVYGNLSLSSSGNYLSFISNTNATGQNGDGGAEIFRLDLTTDSLSLVQVTN
;
A
#
# COMPACT_ATOMS: atom_id res chain seq x y z
N MET A 1 -23.51 -42.63 -76.06
CA MET A 1 -23.85 -42.61 -74.62
C MET A 1 -22.94 -43.47 -73.73
N SER A 2 -22.38 -44.60 -74.20
CA SER A 2 -21.49 -45.45 -73.38
C SER A 2 -20.17 -44.76 -72.96
N ALA A 3 -19.50 -44.07 -73.88
CA ALA A 3 -18.25 -43.34 -73.59
C ALA A 3 -18.41 -42.24 -72.52
N LEU A 4 -19.50 -41.46 -72.57
CA LEU A 4 -19.81 -40.45 -71.55
C LEU A 4 -20.10 -41.04 -70.17
N ARG A 5 -20.62 -42.27 -70.10
CA ARG A 5 -20.82 -43.00 -68.84
C ARG A 5 -19.49 -43.54 -68.30
N ALA A 6 -18.63 -44.07 -69.17
CA ALA A 6 -17.29 -44.52 -68.83
C ALA A 6 -16.41 -43.38 -68.32
N GLN A 7 -16.43 -42.22 -68.99
CA GLN A 7 -15.71 -41.01 -68.57
C GLN A 7 -16.18 -40.50 -67.19
N ARG A 8 -17.50 -40.47 -66.94
CA ARG A 8 -18.05 -40.11 -65.63
C ARG A 8 -17.63 -41.09 -64.53
N ARG A 9 -17.65 -42.40 -64.79
CA ARG A 9 -17.20 -43.40 -63.82
C ARG A 9 -15.71 -43.27 -63.52
N LEU A 10 -14.88 -43.06 -64.55
CA LEU A 10 -13.44 -42.88 -64.38
C LEU A 10 -13.12 -41.62 -63.55
N ALA A 11 -13.86 -40.53 -63.77
CA ALA A 11 -13.73 -39.31 -62.98
C ALA A 11 -14.12 -39.51 -61.50
N LEU A 12 -15.16 -40.31 -61.22
CA LEU A 12 -15.54 -40.67 -59.85
C LEU A 12 -14.48 -41.55 -59.17
N THR A 13 -14.03 -42.62 -59.83
CA THR A 13 -12.99 -43.50 -59.27
C THR A 13 -11.66 -42.78 -59.04
N SER A 14 -11.30 -41.84 -59.92
CA SER A 14 -10.09 -41.03 -59.75
C SER A 14 -10.21 -40.07 -58.56
N ARG A 15 -11.42 -39.57 -58.26
CA ARG A 15 -11.70 -38.77 -57.04
C ARG A 15 -11.61 -39.62 -55.77
N ASP A 16 -12.21 -40.82 -55.78
CA ASP A 16 -12.22 -41.73 -54.62
C ASP A 16 -10.81 -42.21 -54.28
N LEU A 17 -9.99 -42.52 -55.29
CA LEU A 17 -8.58 -42.84 -55.12
C LEU A 17 -7.80 -41.67 -54.53
N GLY A 18 -8.03 -40.44 -55.03
CA GLY A 18 -7.41 -39.23 -54.49
C GLY A 18 -7.74 -39.01 -53.01
N THR A 19 -9.00 -39.21 -52.60
CA THR A 19 -9.43 -39.12 -51.20
C THR A 19 -8.77 -40.20 -50.35
N SER A 20 -8.67 -41.43 -50.85
CA SER A 20 -8.05 -42.55 -50.14
C SER A 20 -6.55 -42.33 -49.92
N LEU A 21 -5.85 -41.82 -50.93
CA LEU A 21 -4.44 -41.42 -50.82
C LEU A 21 -4.26 -40.25 -49.84
N GLN A 22 -5.17 -39.28 -49.81
CA GLN A 22 -5.12 -38.17 -48.86
C GLN A 22 -5.30 -38.64 -47.42
N ARG A 23 -6.23 -39.57 -47.16
CA ARG A 23 -6.43 -40.19 -45.85
C ARG A 23 -5.25 -41.05 -45.42
N LEU A 24 -4.66 -41.80 -46.36
CA LEU A 24 -3.45 -42.58 -46.11
C LEU A 24 -2.26 -41.67 -45.76
N SER A 25 -2.10 -40.55 -46.48
CA SER A 25 -1.01 -39.60 -46.26
C SER A 25 -1.13 -38.83 -44.95
N SER A 26 -2.35 -38.52 -44.49
CA SER A 26 -2.55 -37.81 -43.22
C SER A 26 -2.74 -38.74 -42.02
N GLY A 27 -3.07 -40.02 -42.27
CA GLY A 27 -3.49 -40.97 -41.23
C GLY A 27 -4.86 -40.67 -40.61
N LEU A 28 -5.61 -39.68 -41.15
CA LEU A 28 -6.87 -39.22 -40.59
C LEU A 28 -8.04 -39.64 -41.46
N ARG A 29 -9.10 -40.16 -40.83
CA ARG A 29 -10.35 -40.57 -41.51
C ARG A 29 -11.12 -39.37 -42.08
N ILE A 30 -11.08 -38.22 -41.41
CA ILE A 30 -11.75 -36.97 -41.81
C ILE A 30 -10.68 -35.92 -42.04
N ASN A 31 -10.52 -35.48 -43.29
CA ASN A 31 -9.51 -34.49 -43.69
C ASN A 31 -10.09 -33.17 -44.20
N ARG A 32 -11.41 -33.13 -44.45
CA ARG A 32 -12.10 -31.96 -45.01
C ARG A 32 -13.43 -31.75 -44.30
N PRO A 33 -13.88 -30.49 -44.12
CA PRO A 33 -15.22 -30.19 -43.57
C PRO A 33 -16.36 -30.80 -44.41
N SER A 34 -16.11 -31.06 -45.70
CA SER A 34 -17.06 -31.67 -46.62
C SER A 34 -17.30 -33.18 -46.38
N ASP A 35 -16.39 -33.87 -45.68
CA ASP A 35 -16.48 -35.32 -45.46
C ASP A 35 -17.39 -35.66 -44.26
N ASP A 36 -17.26 -34.90 -43.17
CA ASP A 36 -18.07 -34.99 -41.94
C ASP A 36 -17.85 -33.74 -41.08
N ALA A 37 -18.72 -32.73 -41.24
CA ALA A 37 -18.57 -31.46 -40.55
C ALA A 37 -18.69 -31.58 -39.02
N ALA A 38 -19.58 -32.45 -38.53
CA ALA A 38 -19.77 -32.67 -37.09
C ALA A 38 -18.61 -33.47 -36.50
N GLY A 39 -18.16 -34.53 -37.18
CA GLY A 39 -17.00 -35.32 -36.77
C GLY A 39 -15.70 -34.52 -36.77
N LEU A 40 -15.51 -33.61 -37.76
CA LEU A 40 -14.38 -32.69 -37.79
C LEU A 40 -14.43 -31.68 -36.63
N ALA A 41 -15.60 -31.13 -36.32
CA ALA A 41 -15.75 -30.17 -35.23
C ALA A 41 -15.39 -30.80 -33.87
N ILE A 42 -15.84 -32.04 -33.62
CA ILE A 42 -15.50 -32.79 -32.40
C ILE A 42 -14.02 -33.15 -32.36
N SER A 43 -13.43 -33.63 -33.47
CA SER A 43 -12.00 -33.95 -33.49
C SER A 43 -11.12 -32.72 -33.26
N GLU A 44 -11.54 -31.56 -33.74
CA GLU A 44 -10.78 -30.32 -33.60
C GLU A 44 -10.91 -29.77 -32.18
N SER A 45 -12.09 -29.93 -31.57
CA SER A 45 -12.30 -29.68 -30.14
C SER A 45 -11.40 -30.57 -29.27
N LEU A 46 -11.36 -31.88 -29.53
CA LEU A 46 -10.52 -32.81 -28.77
C LEU A 46 -9.02 -32.57 -28.98
N ARG A 47 -8.61 -32.15 -30.19
CA ARG A 47 -7.23 -31.73 -30.46
C ARG A 47 -6.88 -30.45 -29.69
N ALA A 48 -7.78 -29.47 -29.68
CA ALA A 48 -7.59 -28.25 -28.91
C ALA A 48 -7.50 -28.57 -27.41
N GLU A 49 -8.39 -29.40 -26.89
CA GLU A 49 -8.39 -29.84 -25.48
C GLU A 49 -7.13 -30.64 -25.13
N SER A 50 -6.65 -31.52 -26.01
CA SER A 50 -5.39 -32.24 -25.81
C SER A 50 -4.20 -31.28 -25.79
N ALA A 51 -4.18 -30.25 -26.64
CA ALA A 51 -3.13 -29.24 -26.65
C ALA A 51 -3.17 -28.40 -25.35
N VAL A 52 -4.37 -27.98 -24.92
CA VAL A 52 -4.60 -27.26 -23.66
C VAL A 52 -4.17 -28.10 -22.46
N THR A 53 -4.57 -29.37 -22.40
CA THR A 53 -4.17 -30.30 -21.33
C THR A 53 -2.67 -30.53 -21.30
N GLY A 54 -2.02 -30.64 -22.47
CA GLY A 54 -0.58 -30.75 -22.58
C GLY A 54 0.16 -29.53 -22.01
N ARG A 55 -0.39 -28.31 -22.22
CA ARG A 55 0.12 -27.08 -21.60
C ARG A 55 -0.15 -27.05 -20.10
N ALA A 56 -1.36 -27.40 -19.67
CA ALA A 56 -1.72 -27.45 -18.26
C ALA A 56 -0.79 -28.39 -17.46
N ARG A 57 -0.45 -29.56 -18.00
CA ARG A 57 0.50 -30.48 -17.36
C ARG A 57 1.89 -29.88 -17.20
N LYS A 58 2.39 -29.16 -18.21
CA LYS A 58 3.68 -28.45 -18.11
C LYS A 58 3.61 -27.36 -17.05
N ASN A 59 2.57 -26.54 -17.06
CA ASN A 59 2.37 -25.50 -16.06
C ASN A 59 2.27 -26.07 -14.63
N VAL A 60 1.62 -27.21 -14.44
CA VAL A 60 1.58 -27.92 -13.15
C VAL A 60 2.97 -28.41 -12.76
N SER A 61 3.73 -28.98 -13.69
CA SER A 61 5.11 -29.42 -13.43
C SER A 61 6.01 -28.24 -13.02
N ASP A 62 5.89 -27.10 -13.70
CA ASP A 62 6.63 -25.88 -13.40
C ASP A 62 6.22 -25.34 -12.02
N GLY A 63 4.92 -25.38 -11.69
CA GLY A 63 4.41 -25.03 -10.37
C GLY A 63 4.95 -25.92 -9.25
N ILE A 64 5.08 -27.24 -9.49
CA ILE A 64 5.69 -28.18 -8.54
C ILE A 64 7.18 -27.85 -8.34
N SER A 65 7.91 -27.55 -9.42
CA SER A 65 9.31 -27.16 -9.33
C SER A 65 9.50 -25.87 -8.53
N ALA A 66 8.67 -24.85 -8.78
CA ALA A 66 8.67 -23.62 -8.00
C ALA A 66 8.37 -23.89 -6.51
N LEU A 67 7.36 -24.71 -6.21
CA LEU A 67 7.00 -25.06 -4.84
C LEU A 67 8.14 -25.80 -4.12
N SER A 68 8.84 -26.71 -4.81
CA SER A 68 9.98 -27.44 -4.22
C SER A 68 11.16 -26.53 -3.89
N ILE A 69 11.43 -25.52 -4.73
CA ILE A 69 12.46 -24.51 -4.46
C ILE A 69 12.05 -23.67 -3.24
N ALA A 70 10.79 -23.22 -3.20
CA ALA A 70 10.24 -22.48 -2.07
C ALA A 70 10.28 -23.30 -0.76
N GLU A 71 9.91 -24.58 -0.80
CA GLU A 71 9.94 -25.48 0.35
C GLU A 71 11.36 -25.65 0.92
N GLY A 72 12.35 -25.84 0.05
CA GLY A 72 13.75 -25.92 0.46
C GLY A 72 14.23 -24.64 1.16
N ALA A 73 13.90 -23.48 0.59
CA ALA A 73 14.26 -22.18 1.17
C ALA A 73 13.55 -21.92 2.51
N VAL A 74 12.25 -22.24 2.62
CA VAL A 74 11.50 -22.13 3.89
C VAL A 74 12.06 -23.06 4.96
N SER A 75 12.52 -24.26 4.59
CA SER A 75 13.17 -25.17 5.53
C SER A 75 14.45 -24.58 6.12
N GLU A 76 15.28 -23.93 5.32
CA GLU A 76 16.49 -23.24 5.81
C GLU A 76 16.14 -22.05 6.70
N ILE A 77 15.12 -21.26 6.33
CA ILE A 77 14.61 -20.17 7.18
C ILE A 77 14.12 -20.70 8.52
N ALA A 78 13.37 -21.81 8.55
CA ALA A 78 12.88 -22.42 9.78
C ALA A 78 14.02 -22.89 10.70
N ASN A 79 15.09 -23.47 10.12
CA ASN A 79 16.29 -23.85 10.87
C ASN A 79 16.97 -22.62 11.52
N MET A 80 17.09 -21.52 10.77
CA MET A 80 17.66 -20.27 11.30
C MET A 80 16.78 -19.63 12.37
N LEU A 81 15.46 -19.62 12.21
CA LEU A 81 14.53 -19.12 13.23
C LEU A 81 14.59 -19.94 14.53
N THR A 82 14.75 -21.26 14.41
CA THR A 82 14.98 -22.12 15.57
C THR A 82 16.28 -21.73 16.28
N ARG A 83 17.36 -21.52 15.53
CA ARG A 83 18.63 -21.04 16.07
C ARG A 83 18.51 -19.65 16.72
N MET A 84 17.76 -18.73 16.12
CA MET A 84 17.48 -17.40 16.68
C MET A 84 16.72 -17.50 18.01
N ALA A 85 15.76 -18.43 18.12
CA ALA A 85 15.06 -18.69 19.37
C ALA A 85 16.00 -19.27 20.44
N GLU A 86 16.90 -20.18 20.07
CA GLU A 86 17.94 -20.69 20.99
C GLU A 86 18.85 -19.58 21.51
N LEU A 87 19.26 -18.63 20.63
CA LEU A 87 20.09 -17.48 21.02
C LEU A 87 19.33 -16.51 21.93
N ALA A 88 18.03 -16.29 21.67
CA ALA A 88 17.19 -15.46 22.53
C ALA A 88 17.02 -16.06 23.94
N GLU A 89 16.82 -17.38 24.04
CA GLU A 89 16.74 -18.08 25.32
C GLU A 89 18.09 -18.04 26.06
N GLN A 90 19.20 -18.24 25.35
CA GLN A 90 20.54 -18.08 25.92
C GLN A 90 20.76 -16.66 26.44
N ALA A 91 20.37 -15.63 25.67
CA ALA A 91 20.47 -14.24 26.06
C ALA A 91 19.53 -13.88 27.23
N SER A 92 18.44 -14.60 27.44
CA SER A 92 17.53 -14.43 28.59
C SER A 92 18.17 -14.85 29.92
N ASN A 93 19.19 -15.73 29.89
CA ASN A 93 19.89 -16.18 31.09
C ASN A 93 20.57 -15.02 31.84
N GLY A 94 20.12 -14.77 33.08
CA GLY A 94 20.59 -13.68 33.93
C GLY A 94 22.05 -13.80 34.41
N ALA A 95 22.71 -14.95 34.20
CA ALA A 95 24.11 -15.15 34.55
C ALA A 95 25.11 -14.65 33.49
N LEU A 96 24.65 -14.25 32.30
CA LEU A 96 25.50 -13.75 31.22
C LEU A 96 25.83 -12.25 31.39
N GLY A 97 27.11 -11.91 31.20
CA GLY A 97 27.59 -10.53 31.15
C GLY A 97 27.20 -9.79 29.86
N SER A 98 27.44 -8.48 29.82
CA SER A 98 27.11 -7.60 28.69
C SER A 98 27.86 -7.96 27.41
N GLU A 99 29.12 -8.38 27.52
CA GLU A 99 29.95 -8.78 26.38
C GLU A 99 29.41 -10.06 25.71
N GLN A 100 29.02 -11.08 26.50
CA GLN A 100 28.42 -12.30 25.97
C GLN A 100 27.06 -12.05 25.32
N ARG A 101 26.22 -11.19 25.93
CA ARG A 101 24.94 -10.78 25.33
C ARG A 101 25.12 -10.04 24.01
N THR A 102 26.17 -9.22 23.90
CA THR A 102 26.52 -8.51 22.65
C THR A 102 26.93 -9.49 21.55
N ALA A 103 27.75 -10.50 21.85
CA ALA A 103 28.13 -11.53 20.89
C ALA A 103 26.93 -12.37 20.40
N LEU A 104 26.03 -12.78 21.30
CA LEU A 104 24.80 -13.48 20.92
C LEU A 104 23.88 -12.63 20.04
N THR A 105 23.81 -11.32 20.31
CA THR A 105 23.04 -10.37 19.51
C THR A 105 23.62 -10.19 18.11
N GLN A 106 24.95 -10.20 17.96
CA GLN A 106 25.61 -10.18 16.65
C GLN A 106 25.31 -11.45 15.82
N GLU A 107 25.34 -12.63 16.45
CA GLU A 107 24.95 -13.89 15.78
C GLU A 107 23.48 -13.85 15.35
N PHE A 108 22.59 -13.31 16.20
CA PHE A 108 21.17 -13.13 15.88
C PHE A 108 20.95 -12.22 14.66
N TYR A 109 21.66 -11.09 14.59
CA TYR A 109 21.55 -10.19 13.44
C TYR A 109 22.14 -10.80 12.15
N ALA A 110 23.22 -11.57 12.25
CA ALA A 110 23.75 -12.28 11.08
C ALA A 110 22.74 -13.30 10.52
N LEU A 111 21.98 -13.98 11.39
CA LEU A 111 20.91 -14.89 10.99
C LEU A 111 19.72 -14.14 10.36
N ASP A 112 19.33 -12.97 10.88
CA ASP A 112 18.29 -12.13 10.26
C ASP A 112 18.69 -11.70 8.83
N GLN A 113 19.94 -11.26 8.65
CA GLN A 113 20.48 -10.90 7.33
C GLN A 113 20.48 -12.09 6.37
N GLU A 114 20.84 -13.28 6.85
CA GLU A 114 20.84 -14.48 6.02
C GLU A 114 19.41 -14.93 5.65
N ILE A 115 18.44 -14.80 6.55
CA ILE A 115 17.01 -15.03 6.25
C ILE A 115 16.54 -14.09 5.14
N ARG A 116 16.86 -12.79 5.22
CA ARG A 116 16.54 -11.81 4.17
C ARG A 116 17.18 -12.20 2.84
N ARG A 117 18.47 -12.55 2.85
CA ARG A 117 19.20 -13.00 1.66
C ARG A 117 18.54 -14.22 1.01
N ILE A 118 18.13 -15.23 1.78
CA ILE A 118 17.43 -16.41 1.24
C ILE A 118 16.07 -16.00 0.66
N THR A 119 15.33 -15.16 1.37
CA THR A 119 14.01 -14.67 0.93
C THR A 119 14.11 -13.94 -0.42
N ASP A 120 15.12 -13.08 -0.58
CA ASP A 120 15.34 -12.27 -1.78
C ASP A 120 15.96 -13.05 -2.95
N SER A 121 16.79 -14.06 -2.66
CA SER A 121 17.45 -14.88 -3.71
C SER A 121 16.67 -16.10 -4.15
N THR A 122 15.53 -16.41 -3.50
CA THR A 122 14.69 -17.55 -3.87
C THR A 122 13.74 -17.17 -5.01
N GLU A 123 14.10 -17.56 -6.23
CA GLU A 123 13.35 -17.24 -7.46
C GLU A 123 13.10 -18.46 -8.37
N PHE A 124 12.07 -18.37 -9.21
CA PHE A 124 11.82 -19.30 -10.32
C PHE A 124 11.56 -18.51 -11.60
N ASN A 125 12.39 -18.73 -12.63
CA ASN A 125 12.32 -17.98 -13.90
C ASN A 125 12.33 -16.45 -13.71
N GLY A 126 13.09 -15.94 -12.74
CA GLY A 126 13.18 -14.49 -12.44
C GLY A 126 12.00 -13.93 -11.64
N ILE A 127 11.08 -14.77 -11.17
CA ILE A 127 9.99 -14.37 -10.28
C ILE A 127 10.36 -14.80 -8.86
N GLY A 128 10.46 -13.84 -7.94
CA GLY A 128 10.67 -14.10 -6.52
C GLY A 128 9.53 -14.95 -5.93
N LEU A 129 9.87 -15.99 -5.18
CA LEU A 129 8.91 -16.95 -4.63
C LEU A 129 8.53 -16.67 -3.17
N LEU A 130 9.47 -16.13 -2.39
CA LEU A 130 9.33 -15.91 -0.95
C LEU A 130 9.40 -14.43 -0.59
N GLY A 131 10.23 -13.67 -1.29
CA GLY A 131 10.14 -12.21 -1.30
C GLY A 131 8.99 -11.77 -2.19
N GLY A 132 8.14 -10.86 -1.68
CA GLY A 132 7.41 -9.96 -2.59
C GLY A 132 8.43 -9.28 -3.51
N THR A 133 8.04 -8.95 -4.75
CA THR A 133 8.91 -8.36 -5.79
C THR A 133 10.03 -7.57 -5.13
N PRO A 134 11.31 -8.00 -5.28
CA PRO A 134 12.40 -7.30 -4.64
C PRO A 134 12.31 -5.87 -5.13
N VAL A 135 11.97 -4.96 -4.21
CA VAL A 135 12.08 -3.54 -4.48
C VAL A 135 13.58 -3.28 -4.40
N SER A 136 14.29 -3.69 -5.45
CA SER A 136 15.75 -3.75 -5.52
C SER A 136 16.42 -2.37 -5.57
N ASP A 137 15.66 -1.31 -5.27
CA ASP A 137 16.13 0.05 -5.04
C ASP A 137 15.45 0.73 -3.83
N LEU A 138 14.74 0.00 -2.96
CA LEU A 138 14.45 0.52 -1.63
C LEU A 138 15.59 0.17 -0.70
N ASN A 139 16.55 1.07 -0.64
CA ASN A 139 17.46 1.19 0.49
C ASN A 139 16.61 1.38 1.77
N PHE A 140 16.14 0.31 2.39
CA PHE A 140 15.52 0.37 3.72
C PHE A 140 16.53 0.83 4.78
N GLU A 141 17.84 0.74 4.50
CA GLU A 141 18.88 1.40 5.29
C GLU A 141 18.91 2.93 5.12
N GLN A 142 18.24 3.49 4.10
CA GLN A 142 18.09 4.93 3.87
C GLN A 142 16.72 5.46 4.34
N LEU A 143 16.02 4.74 5.20
CA LEU A 143 14.87 5.27 5.96
C LEU A 143 15.05 5.15 7.48
N THR A 144 16.13 4.51 7.94
CA THR A 144 16.53 4.43 9.35
C THR A 144 18.00 4.77 9.59
N ASP A 145 18.67 5.50 8.69
CA ASP A 145 19.95 6.12 9.06
C ASP A 145 19.69 7.26 10.04
N THR A 146 19.69 6.87 11.31
CA THR A 146 19.81 7.77 12.46
C THR A 146 21.25 8.25 12.52
N THR A 147 21.72 8.97 11.50
CA THR A 147 22.98 9.72 11.59
C THR A 147 22.70 11.03 12.32
N ALA A 148 22.98 11.02 13.63
CA ALA A 148 23.44 12.16 14.40
C ALA A 148 22.74 13.54 14.16
N ALA A 149 21.41 13.59 14.00
CA ALA A 149 20.66 14.86 14.02
C ALA A 149 19.13 14.75 14.22
N GLY A 150 18.57 13.60 14.63
CA GLY A 150 17.13 13.52 14.96
C GLY A 150 16.17 13.92 13.83
N VAL A 151 16.53 13.66 12.57
CA VAL A 151 15.65 13.93 11.43
C VAL A 151 14.64 12.80 11.30
N GLN A 152 13.37 13.11 11.56
CA GLN A 152 12.26 12.19 11.29
C GLN A 152 12.03 12.10 9.78
N THR A 153 12.13 10.90 9.23
CA THR A 153 11.71 10.61 7.85
C THR A 153 10.19 10.46 7.85
N ASN A 154 9.49 11.56 7.55
CA ASN A 154 8.04 11.53 7.36
C ASN A 154 7.74 10.79 6.05
N ALA A 155 7.26 9.55 6.17
CA ALA A 155 6.89 8.69 5.05
C ALA A 155 5.56 7.99 5.35
N ALA A 156 4.79 7.74 4.30
CA ALA A 156 3.53 7.02 4.33
C ALA A 156 3.55 5.95 3.23
N ILE A 157 3.08 4.75 3.56
CA ILE A 157 2.89 3.67 2.61
C ILE A 157 1.39 3.44 2.41
N SER A 158 0.98 3.23 1.16
CA SER A 158 -0.39 2.80 0.87
C SER A 158 -0.67 1.44 1.50
N ALA A 159 -1.92 1.17 1.85
CA ALA A 159 -2.33 -0.06 2.53
C ALA A 159 -2.09 -1.33 1.69
N ASP A 160 -2.10 -1.20 0.36
CA ASP A 160 -1.74 -2.26 -0.59
C ASP A 160 -0.23 -2.43 -0.78
N GLY A 161 0.59 -1.60 -0.11
CA GLY A 161 2.05 -1.62 -0.20
C GLY A 161 2.60 -1.17 -1.55
N ARG A 162 1.77 -0.58 -2.43
CA ARG A 162 2.18 -0.19 -3.78
C ARG A 162 2.86 1.17 -3.84
N TYR A 163 2.44 2.13 -3.04
CA TYR A 163 2.93 3.51 -3.13
C TYR A 163 3.63 3.91 -1.84
N LEU A 164 4.85 4.43 -1.98
CA LEU A 164 5.60 5.04 -0.89
C LEU A 164 5.67 6.55 -1.13
N THR A 165 5.06 7.32 -0.24
CA THR A 165 5.16 8.77 -0.22
C THR A 165 6.14 9.21 0.85
N PHE A 166 7.07 10.10 0.53
CA PHE A 166 8.12 10.52 1.45
C PHE A 166 8.57 11.95 1.18
N ALA A 167 9.11 12.55 2.24
CA ALA A 167 9.88 13.77 2.21
C ALA A 167 11.34 13.49 1.78
N ASP A 168 11.73 13.97 0.61
CA ASP A 168 13.13 14.01 0.16
C ASP A 168 13.78 15.33 0.59
N TYR A 169 14.55 15.27 1.67
CA TYR A 169 15.24 16.45 2.21
C TYR A 169 16.45 16.87 1.38
N SER A 170 16.95 16.03 0.47
CA SER A 170 18.12 16.37 -0.35
C SER A 170 17.77 17.42 -1.41
N ASP A 171 16.55 17.39 -1.93
CA ASP A 171 16.02 18.37 -2.88
C ASP A 171 14.84 19.18 -2.33
N SER A 172 14.47 18.96 -1.06
CA SER A 172 13.37 19.64 -0.37
C SER A 172 12.01 19.42 -1.04
N MET A 173 11.78 18.22 -1.59
CA MET A 173 10.53 17.84 -2.25
C MET A 173 9.81 16.73 -1.50
N ILE A 174 8.51 16.65 -1.71
CA ILE A 174 7.69 15.50 -1.37
C ILE A 174 7.53 14.69 -2.65
N LYS A 175 7.76 13.39 -2.56
CA LYS A 175 7.71 12.47 -3.68
C LYS A 175 6.82 11.28 -3.34
N GLN A 176 6.27 10.67 -4.37
CA GLN A 176 5.65 9.36 -4.27
C GLN A 176 6.25 8.44 -5.32
N THR A 177 6.69 7.27 -4.89
CA THR A 177 7.20 6.21 -5.75
C THR A 177 6.17 5.09 -5.84
N ASP A 178 5.84 4.68 -7.06
CA ASP A 178 5.15 3.42 -7.32
C ASP A 178 6.17 2.29 -7.21
N LEU A 179 6.04 1.49 -6.16
CA LEU A 179 6.97 0.40 -5.81
C LEU A 179 6.88 -0.79 -6.78
N VAL A 180 5.83 -0.87 -7.60
CA VAL A 180 5.69 -1.91 -8.63
C VAL A 180 6.40 -1.51 -9.91
N THR A 181 6.35 -0.23 -10.30
CA THR A 181 6.94 0.26 -11.56
C THR A 181 8.30 0.92 -11.39
N GLY A 182 8.64 1.38 -10.18
CA GLY A 182 9.81 2.21 -9.87
C GLY A 182 9.64 3.69 -10.22
N GLU A 183 8.51 4.08 -10.82
CA GLU A 183 8.27 5.46 -11.23
C GLU A 183 8.08 6.38 -10.02
N THR A 184 8.78 7.51 -10.02
CA THR A 184 8.72 8.50 -8.93
C THR A 184 8.11 9.80 -9.42
N THR A 185 7.02 10.21 -8.77
CA THR A 185 6.32 11.47 -9.03
C THR A 185 6.66 12.48 -7.95
N THR A 186 7.05 13.68 -8.36
CA THR A 186 7.25 14.82 -7.46
C THR A 186 5.92 15.52 -7.19
N ILE A 187 5.54 15.66 -5.91
CA ILE A 187 4.25 16.20 -5.46
C ILE A 187 4.34 17.72 -5.24
N GLY A 188 5.29 18.16 -4.43
CA GLY A 188 5.39 19.55 -4.00
C GLY A 188 6.62 19.79 -3.13
N THR A 189 6.87 21.01 -2.72
CA THR A 189 8.00 21.35 -1.84
C THR A 189 7.69 21.04 -0.38
N ILE A 190 8.68 20.58 0.37
CA ILE A 190 8.55 20.32 1.79
C ILE A 190 8.62 21.62 2.61
N SER A 191 7.75 21.76 3.62
CA SER A 191 8.04 22.66 4.74
C SER A 191 8.92 21.92 5.75
N VAL A 192 10.02 22.51 6.21
CA VAL A 192 10.92 21.90 7.21
C VAL A 192 10.11 21.33 8.39
N GLY A 193 10.27 20.03 8.68
CA GLY A 193 9.57 19.32 9.75
C GLY A 193 8.10 18.96 9.48
N GLY A 194 7.60 19.18 8.26
CA GLY A 194 6.19 18.98 7.92
C GLY A 194 5.79 17.52 7.88
N ALA A 195 4.74 17.17 8.63
CA ALA A 195 4.11 15.85 8.57
C ALA A 195 3.52 15.58 7.18
N LEU A 196 3.21 14.31 6.88
CA LEU A 196 2.42 13.90 5.72
C LEU A 196 1.54 12.71 6.09
N SER A 197 0.45 12.52 5.35
CA SER A 197 -0.47 11.40 5.51
C SER A 197 -1.03 11.00 4.15
N ALA A 198 -1.26 9.70 3.93
CA ALA A 198 -1.77 9.18 2.67
C ALA A 198 -3.01 8.33 2.89
N SER A 199 -3.96 8.43 1.96
CA SER A 199 -5.11 7.53 1.85
C SER A 199 -4.66 6.08 1.65
N ALA A 200 -5.56 5.12 1.88
CA ALA A 200 -5.22 3.70 1.83
C ALA A 200 -4.75 3.24 0.44
N SER A 201 -5.23 3.86 -0.63
CA SER A 201 -4.79 3.58 -2.01
C SER A 201 -3.52 4.33 -2.42
N GLY A 202 -3.01 5.23 -1.57
CA GLY A 202 -1.97 6.19 -1.91
C GLY A 202 -2.38 7.22 -2.97
N ALA A 203 -3.65 7.23 -3.40
CA ALA A 203 -4.11 8.15 -4.45
C ALA A 203 -4.16 9.60 -3.97
N GLN A 204 -4.45 9.80 -2.68
CA GLN A 204 -4.49 11.10 -2.05
C GLN A 204 -3.45 11.21 -0.96
N VAL A 205 -2.72 12.33 -0.95
CA VAL A 205 -1.68 12.66 0.02
C VAL A 205 -1.95 14.04 0.58
N VAL A 206 -2.05 14.15 1.90
CA VAL A 206 -2.07 15.42 2.62
C VAL A 206 -0.68 15.71 3.14
N PHE A 207 -0.23 16.95 2.99
CA PHE A 207 1.09 17.37 3.43
C PHE A 207 1.13 18.85 3.78
N GLN A 208 2.19 19.26 4.47
CA GLN A 208 2.44 20.65 4.81
C GLN A 208 3.45 21.31 3.87
N SER A 209 3.14 22.52 3.44
CA SER A 209 4.07 23.35 2.67
C SER A 209 3.90 24.83 2.99
N THR A 210 4.98 25.59 2.82
CA THR A 210 4.94 27.06 2.78
C THR A 210 4.93 27.60 1.35
N ALA A 211 5.01 26.72 0.35
CA ALA A 211 5.01 27.15 -1.04
C ALA A 211 3.62 27.58 -1.51
N ASP A 212 3.64 28.36 -2.58
CA ASP A 212 2.45 28.80 -3.28
C ASP A 212 2.09 27.82 -4.41
N LEU A 213 1.58 26.64 -4.03
CA LEU A 213 1.29 25.54 -4.96
C LEU A 213 0.01 25.74 -5.77
N THR A 214 -0.90 26.60 -5.30
CA THR A 214 -2.20 26.89 -5.90
C THR A 214 -2.36 28.34 -6.37
N GLY A 215 -1.43 29.24 -6.00
CA GLY A 215 -1.52 30.68 -6.24
C GLY A 215 -2.21 31.46 -5.11
N GLU A 216 -2.66 30.78 -4.04
CA GLU A 216 -3.36 31.38 -2.91
C GLU A 216 -2.47 31.57 -1.65
N ASN A 217 -1.22 31.10 -1.67
CA ASN A 217 -0.30 31.16 -0.51
C ASN A 217 0.94 32.03 -0.78
N SER A 218 0.76 33.16 -1.46
CA SER A 218 1.86 34.10 -1.77
C SER A 218 2.57 34.65 -0.53
N GLY A 219 1.94 34.59 0.65
CA GLY A 219 2.50 35.03 1.93
C GLY A 219 3.47 34.04 2.57
N GLY A 220 3.59 32.81 2.05
CA GLY A 220 4.50 31.79 2.56
C GLY A 220 4.09 31.22 3.92
N ALA A 221 2.80 31.30 4.27
CA ALA A 221 2.28 30.69 5.50
C ALA A 221 2.33 29.17 5.38
N GLN A 222 2.50 28.47 6.50
CA GLN A 222 2.43 27.00 6.51
C GLN A 222 0.97 26.59 6.32
N GLN A 223 0.70 25.85 5.24
CA GLN A 223 -0.64 25.35 4.90
C GLN A 223 -0.63 23.85 4.68
N LEU A 224 -1.78 23.22 4.90
CA LEU A 224 -2.07 21.88 4.42
C LEU A 224 -2.48 21.93 2.96
N PHE A 225 -1.91 21.03 2.19
CA PHE A 225 -2.27 20.76 0.81
C PHE A 225 -2.67 19.30 0.66
N LEU A 226 -3.64 19.05 -0.20
CA LEU A 226 -4.03 17.73 -0.66
C LEU A 226 -3.59 17.58 -2.11
N TRP A 227 -2.80 16.55 -2.38
CA TRP A 227 -2.47 16.13 -3.74
C TRP A 227 -3.26 14.88 -4.11
N ASP A 228 -3.74 14.85 -5.35
CA ASP A 228 -4.43 13.73 -5.96
C ASP A 228 -3.56 13.17 -7.09
N ARG A 229 -3.11 11.92 -6.94
CA ARG A 229 -2.23 11.22 -7.88
C ARG A 229 -2.85 11.04 -9.25
N ASP A 230 -4.13 10.70 -9.29
CA ASP A 230 -4.80 10.27 -10.51
C ASP A 230 -5.05 11.47 -11.45
N THR A 231 -5.25 12.66 -10.87
CA THR A 231 -5.40 13.92 -11.61
C THR A 231 -4.12 14.76 -11.67
N GLY A 232 -3.18 14.53 -10.75
CA GLY A 232 -2.03 15.41 -10.49
C GLY A 232 -2.40 16.75 -9.83
N GLY A 233 -3.67 16.94 -9.44
CA GLY A 233 -4.18 18.19 -8.88
C GLY A 233 -3.72 18.43 -7.45
N ILE A 234 -3.51 19.69 -7.10
CA ILE A 234 -3.24 20.14 -5.73
C ILE A 234 -4.39 21.04 -5.28
N THR A 235 -4.96 20.73 -4.12
CA THR A 235 -5.96 21.54 -3.43
C THR A 235 -5.34 22.10 -2.17
N GLN A 236 -5.42 23.41 -1.96
CA GLN A 236 -5.03 24.02 -0.70
C GLN A 236 -6.16 23.76 0.32
N VAL A 237 -5.85 22.95 1.34
CA VAL A 237 -6.83 22.57 2.36
C VAL A 237 -7.02 23.73 3.31
N THR A 238 -5.94 24.27 3.89
CA THR A 238 -6.00 25.39 4.84
C THR A 238 -5.62 26.72 4.20
N ASN A 239 -6.30 27.79 4.63
CA ASN A 239 -5.99 29.15 4.17
C ASN A 239 -5.96 30.10 5.37
N THR A 240 -4.77 30.26 5.95
CA THR A 240 -4.54 31.12 7.11
C THR A 240 -3.60 32.28 6.76
N THR A 241 -3.83 33.45 7.36
CA THR A 241 -3.00 34.64 7.13
C THR A 241 -1.79 34.74 8.08
N GLY A 242 -1.45 33.66 8.81
CA GLY A 242 -0.40 33.63 9.84
C GLY A 242 0.24 32.25 10.00
N VAL A 243 1.13 32.09 10.99
CA VAL A 243 1.71 30.77 11.32
C VAL A 243 0.65 29.98 12.09
N ASP A 244 -0.13 29.18 11.38
CA ASP A 244 -0.92 28.14 12.04
C ASP A 244 0.03 26.99 12.38
N VAL A 245 0.12 26.66 13.67
CA VAL A 245 0.92 25.53 14.14
C VAL A 245 0.06 24.29 13.96
N LEU A 246 -0.08 23.87 12.71
CA LEU A 246 -0.71 22.62 12.34
C LEU A 246 0.25 21.51 12.79
N SER A 247 0.12 21.03 14.02
CA SER A 247 1.04 20.01 14.53
C SER A 247 0.66 18.61 14.11
N GLN A 248 -0.62 18.37 13.78
CA GLN A 248 -1.14 17.04 13.48
C GLN A 248 -2.32 17.10 12.50
N PHE A 249 -2.29 16.17 11.55
CA PHE A 249 -3.37 15.91 10.63
C PHE A 249 -3.29 14.48 10.09
N THR A 250 -4.39 14.00 9.53
CA THR A 250 -4.47 12.69 8.89
C THR A 250 -5.61 12.67 7.87
N ILE A 251 -5.54 11.77 6.89
CA ILE A 251 -6.60 11.54 5.90
C ILE A 251 -7.20 10.15 6.09
N SER A 252 -8.51 10.01 5.84
CA SER A 252 -9.20 8.72 5.86
C SER A 252 -8.68 7.79 4.78
N GLY A 253 -8.84 6.48 5.00
CA GLY A 253 -8.38 5.47 4.04
C GLY A 253 -9.07 5.60 2.66
N ASP A 254 -10.34 5.97 2.63
CA ASP A 254 -11.11 6.26 1.42
C ASP A 254 -10.84 7.65 0.83
N GLY A 255 -10.04 8.48 1.50
CA GLY A 255 -9.67 9.80 1.04
C GLY A 255 -10.74 10.88 1.20
N SER A 256 -11.92 10.54 1.73
CA SER A 256 -13.06 11.47 1.81
C SER A 256 -12.90 12.57 2.86
N THR A 257 -12.17 12.30 3.94
CA THR A 257 -12.12 13.16 5.13
C THR A 257 -10.70 13.40 5.58
N ILE A 258 -10.35 14.65 5.87
CA ILE A 258 -9.10 15.03 6.54
C ILE A 258 -9.44 15.46 7.95
N ALA A 259 -8.76 14.93 8.96
CA ALA A 259 -8.83 15.42 10.32
C ALA A 259 -7.57 16.23 10.62
N LEU A 260 -7.71 17.38 11.25
CA LEU A 260 -6.60 18.27 11.57
C LEU A 260 -6.86 19.00 12.89
N MET A 261 -5.76 19.33 13.56
CA MET A 261 -5.76 20.21 14.72
C MET A 261 -5.25 21.58 14.33
N SER A 262 -5.93 22.62 14.79
CA SER A 262 -5.54 24.00 14.48
C SER A 262 -5.95 24.98 15.58
N ASN A 263 -5.15 26.04 15.75
CA ASN A 263 -5.49 27.18 16.59
C ASN A 263 -6.45 28.18 15.89
N THR A 264 -6.68 27.98 14.60
CA THR A 264 -7.53 28.80 13.76
C THR A 264 -8.89 28.13 13.63
N ASP A 265 -9.95 28.91 13.84
CA ASP A 265 -11.30 28.48 13.49
C ASP A 265 -11.52 28.68 11.98
N TYR A 266 -11.45 27.59 11.24
CA TYR A 266 -11.66 27.57 9.79
C TYR A 266 -13.13 27.76 9.35
N ILE A 267 -14.09 27.71 10.28
CA ILE A 267 -15.50 27.93 9.99
C ILE A 267 -15.83 29.42 10.11
N THR A 268 -15.37 30.06 11.18
CA THR A 268 -15.66 31.48 11.45
C THR A 268 -14.54 32.45 11.03
N GLY A 269 -13.36 31.94 10.67
CA GLY A 269 -12.25 32.73 10.11
C GLY A 269 -11.45 33.55 11.14
N GLY A 270 -11.30 33.08 12.37
CA GLY A 270 -10.57 33.79 13.43
C GLY A 270 -9.75 32.88 14.34
N SER A 271 -8.79 33.42 15.10
CA SER A 271 -8.02 32.66 16.10
C SER A 271 -8.91 32.21 17.26
N LYS A 272 -8.72 30.99 17.76
CA LYS A 272 -9.41 30.51 18.96
C LYS A 272 -8.75 31.08 20.23
N SER A 273 -9.39 32.10 20.79
CA SER A 273 -9.10 32.60 22.14
C SER A 273 -9.91 31.83 23.19
N ASP A 274 -9.31 31.54 24.34
CA ASP A 274 -10.06 31.11 25.53
C ASP A 274 -10.98 32.22 26.07
N ALA A 275 -11.83 31.89 27.04
CA ALA A 275 -12.76 32.84 27.68
C ALA A 275 -12.07 34.02 28.42
N THR A 276 -10.74 34.00 28.56
CA THR A 276 -9.91 35.05 29.15
C THR A 276 -9.11 35.84 28.11
N GLY A 277 -9.27 35.55 26.82
CA GLY A 277 -8.57 36.23 25.72
C GLY A 277 -7.15 35.73 25.46
N ASN A 278 -6.75 34.58 26.03
CA ASN A 278 -5.46 33.95 25.72
C ASN A 278 -5.62 32.94 24.58
N ASP A 279 -4.65 32.95 23.67
CA ASP A 279 -4.68 32.28 22.36
C ASP A 279 -4.05 30.87 22.47
N VAL A 280 -4.79 29.81 22.87
CA VAL A 280 -4.11 28.50 23.08
C VAL A 280 -4.93 27.19 23.01
N ILE A 281 -6.22 27.15 22.64
CA ILE A 281 -6.91 25.84 22.58
C ILE A 281 -7.00 25.37 21.13
N PRO A 282 -6.16 24.41 20.68
CA PRO A 282 -6.31 23.84 19.36
C PRO A 282 -7.65 23.12 19.25
N GLY A 283 -8.46 23.50 18.27
CA GLY A 283 -9.68 22.81 17.91
C GLY A 283 -9.38 21.60 17.03
N LEU A 284 -10.20 20.57 17.16
CA LEU A 284 -10.23 19.44 16.24
C LEU A 284 -11.26 19.73 15.15
N PHE A 285 -10.83 19.65 13.91
CA PHE A 285 -11.65 19.91 12.73
C PHE A 285 -11.58 18.72 11.78
N THR A 286 -12.68 18.48 11.09
CA THR A 286 -12.69 17.66 9.89
C THR A 286 -12.92 18.51 8.66
N TYR A 287 -12.32 18.12 7.56
CA TYR A 287 -12.47 18.73 6.25
C TYR A 287 -12.97 17.65 5.29
N ASP A 288 -14.14 17.88 4.69
CA ASP A 288 -14.67 17.03 3.63
C ASP A 288 -14.00 17.39 2.31
N VAL A 289 -13.34 16.41 1.69
CA VAL A 289 -12.55 16.61 0.48
C VAL A 289 -13.42 16.94 -0.74
N ALA A 290 -14.64 16.41 -0.80
CA ALA A 290 -15.52 16.58 -1.94
C ALA A 290 -16.25 17.94 -1.91
N SER A 291 -16.78 18.35 -0.75
CA SER A 291 -17.45 19.64 -0.58
C SER A 291 -16.51 20.78 -0.21
N GLN A 292 -15.26 20.49 0.16
CA GLN A 292 -14.26 21.45 0.62
C GLN A 292 -14.73 22.27 1.82
N THR A 293 -15.46 21.62 2.73
CA THR A 293 -16.06 22.28 3.90
C THR A 293 -15.49 21.75 5.20
N TYR A 294 -15.30 22.65 6.16
CA TYR A 294 -14.90 22.32 7.51
C TYR A 294 -16.11 22.01 8.39
N THR A 295 -15.97 20.99 9.24
CA THR A 295 -16.89 20.69 10.34
C THR A 295 -16.11 20.69 11.65
N HIS A 296 -16.69 21.34 12.66
CA HIS A 296 -16.15 21.34 14.01
C HIS A 296 -16.68 20.13 14.76
N THR A 297 -15.82 19.41 15.48
CA THR A 297 -16.18 18.15 16.14
C THR A 297 -16.75 18.31 17.55
N GLY A 298 -17.30 19.48 17.89
CA GLY A 298 -17.95 19.78 19.18
C GLY A 298 -17.03 19.76 20.41
N LEU A 299 -15.77 19.34 20.27
CA LEU A 299 -14.85 19.05 21.36
C LEU A 299 -13.95 20.26 21.65
N GLU A 300 -14.47 21.22 22.42
CA GLU A 300 -13.70 22.35 22.95
C GLU A 300 -13.56 22.22 24.46
N THR A 301 -12.61 21.39 24.91
CA THR A 301 -12.27 21.38 26.32
C THR A 301 -11.01 22.21 26.54
N ALA A 302 -11.13 23.32 27.26
CA ALA A 302 -9.99 24.16 27.60
C ALA A 302 -8.87 23.33 28.24
N GLY A 303 -7.65 23.45 27.70
CA GLY A 303 -6.47 22.72 28.19
C GLY A 303 -6.33 21.27 27.70
N ALA A 304 -7.22 20.81 26.81
CA ALA A 304 -7.07 19.49 26.21
C ALA A 304 -5.93 19.47 25.19
N VAL A 305 -4.92 18.63 25.45
CA VAL A 305 -3.93 18.25 24.45
C VAL A 305 -4.56 17.15 23.62
N TYR A 306 -4.58 17.30 22.31
CA TYR A 306 -4.97 16.22 21.41
C TYR A 306 -3.71 15.73 20.69
N GLY A 307 -3.60 14.41 20.53
CA GLY A 307 -2.43 13.78 19.95
C GLY A 307 -2.79 12.55 19.13
N ASN A 308 -1.95 12.19 18.17
CA ASN A 308 -2.02 10.96 17.38
C ASN A 308 -3.38 10.77 16.72
N LEU A 309 -3.81 11.76 15.92
CA LEU A 309 -5.03 11.65 15.13
C LEU A 309 -4.95 10.45 14.19
N SER A 310 -6.00 9.63 14.20
CA SER A 310 -6.15 8.51 13.26
C SER A 310 -7.59 8.38 12.84
N LEU A 311 -7.82 8.42 11.53
CA LEU A 311 -9.12 8.22 10.92
C LEU A 311 -9.30 6.75 10.52
N SER A 312 -10.50 6.23 10.74
CA SER A 312 -10.91 4.95 10.15
C SER A 312 -10.88 5.02 8.62
N SER A 313 -10.77 3.86 7.97
CA SER A 313 -10.76 3.80 6.50
C SER A 313 -11.97 4.45 5.85
N SER A 314 -13.14 4.44 6.48
CA SER A 314 -14.36 5.05 5.95
C SER A 314 -14.58 6.51 6.36
N GLY A 315 -13.62 7.14 7.04
CA GLY A 315 -13.74 8.52 7.52
C GLY A 315 -14.78 8.78 8.61
N ASN A 316 -15.47 7.74 9.13
CA ASN A 316 -16.58 7.90 10.08
C ASN A 316 -16.14 7.96 11.55
N TYR A 317 -14.98 7.39 11.87
CA TYR A 317 -14.45 7.37 13.23
C TYR A 317 -13.09 8.03 13.28
N LEU A 318 -12.91 8.90 14.26
CA LEU A 318 -11.66 9.58 14.56
C LEU A 318 -11.21 9.16 15.95
N SER A 319 -10.04 8.53 16.03
CA SER A 319 -9.38 8.25 17.30
C SER A 319 -8.24 9.23 17.54
N PHE A 320 -8.08 9.62 18.79
CA PHE A 320 -7.03 10.53 19.23
C PHE A 320 -6.75 10.32 20.71
N ILE A 321 -5.55 10.68 21.14
CA ILE A 321 -5.16 10.74 22.54
C ILE A 321 -5.55 12.11 23.08
N SER A 322 -6.16 12.16 24.26
CA SER A 322 -6.44 13.41 24.96
C SER A 322 -6.39 13.27 26.47
N ASN A 323 -6.08 14.36 27.16
CA ASN A 323 -6.23 14.48 28.62
C ASN A 323 -7.59 15.06 29.05
N THR A 324 -8.54 15.18 28.11
CA THR A 324 -9.85 15.74 28.41
C THR A 324 -10.70 14.82 29.29
N ASN A 325 -11.57 15.40 30.11
CA ASN A 325 -12.63 14.68 30.83
C ASN A 325 -14.02 14.88 30.19
N ALA A 326 -14.09 15.02 28.86
CA ALA A 326 -15.33 15.30 28.14
C ALA A 326 -16.42 14.22 28.31
N THR A 327 -16.04 12.97 28.63
CA THR A 327 -16.98 11.87 28.91
C THR A 327 -17.34 11.72 30.39
N GLY A 328 -16.70 12.48 31.29
CA GLY A 328 -16.82 12.34 32.73
C GLY A 328 -16.08 11.13 33.34
N GLN A 329 -15.36 10.35 32.53
CA GLN A 329 -14.68 9.13 32.94
C GLN A 329 -13.15 9.27 33.12
N ASN A 330 -12.56 10.42 32.75
CA ASN A 330 -11.12 10.72 32.86
C ASN A 330 -10.87 11.77 33.95
N GLY A 331 -11.14 11.40 35.21
CA GLY A 331 -11.13 12.34 36.33
C GLY A 331 -9.74 12.75 36.84
N ASP A 332 -8.69 12.03 36.45
CA ASP A 332 -7.30 12.28 36.84
C ASP A 332 -6.53 13.17 35.84
N GLY A 333 -7.09 13.39 34.65
CA GLY A 333 -6.46 14.18 33.59
C GLY A 333 -5.28 13.47 32.92
N GLY A 334 -5.23 12.13 33.00
CA GLY A 334 -4.28 11.30 32.28
C GLY A 334 -4.53 11.34 30.76
N ALA A 335 -3.50 11.00 29.98
CA ALA A 335 -3.59 10.94 28.52
C ALA A 335 -4.28 9.64 28.09
N GLU A 336 -5.50 9.74 27.59
CA GLU A 336 -6.35 8.60 27.26
C GLU A 336 -6.74 8.54 25.79
N ILE A 337 -7.11 7.35 25.33
CA ILE A 337 -7.57 7.16 23.94
C ILE A 337 -9.07 7.39 23.86
N PHE A 338 -9.45 8.37 23.04
CA PHE A 338 -10.82 8.67 22.69
C PHE A 338 -11.13 8.23 21.27
N ARG A 339 -12.40 7.91 21.04
CA ARG A 339 -12.99 7.71 19.72
C ARG A 339 -14.20 8.61 19.59
N LEU A 340 -14.20 9.41 18.53
CA LEU A 340 -15.30 10.22 18.08
C LEU A 340 -15.98 9.55 16.88
N ASP A 341 -17.30 9.43 16.92
CA ASP A 341 -18.13 9.11 15.76
C ASP A 341 -18.52 10.40 15.04
N LEU A 342 -17.95 10.62 13.86
CA LEU A 342 -18.15 11.83 13.06
C LEU A 342 -19.54 11.89 12.40
N THR A 343 -20.28 10.77 12.38
CA THR A 343 -21.64 10.74 11.82
C THR A 343 -22.70 11.17 12.83
N THR A 344 -22.41 10.99 14.12
CA THR A 344 -23.32 11.30 15.23
C THR A 344 -22.80 12.38 16.17
N ASP A 345 -21.57 12.84 15.95
CA ASP A 345 -20.81 13.74 16.84
C ASP A 345 -20.71 13.21 18.28
N SER A 346 -20.63 11.87 18.42
CA SER A 346 -20.63 11.19 19.71
C SER A 346 -19.22 10.80 20.13
N LEU A 347 -18.78 11.30 21.28
CA LEU A 347 -17.48 10.97 21.87
C LEU A 347 -17.58 9.78 22.85
N SER A 348 -16.62 8.86 22.76
CA SER A 348 -16.46 7.73 23.68
C SER A 348 -15.01 7.57 24.13
N LEU A 349 -14.82 7.21 25.41
CA LEU A 349 -13.53 6.79 25.95
C LEU A 349 -13.29 5.32 25.61
N VAL A 350 -12.13 5.00 25.03
CA VAL A 350 -11.81 3.64 24.57
C VAL A 350 -10.90 2.91 25.56
N GLN A 351 -9.98 3.63 26.21
CA GLN A 351 -9.02 3.07 27.15
C GLN A 351 -8.84 3.99 28.35
N VAL A 352 -8.54 3.39 29.50
CA VAL A 352 -8.05 4.08 30.71
C VAL A 352 -6.65 3.54 31.01
N THR A 353 -5.64 4.40 30.99
CA THR A 353 -4.27 4.13 31.42
C THR A 353 -4.08 4.66 32.85
N ASN A 354 -4.09 3.74 33.81
CA ASN A 354 -3.70 4.03 35.20
C ASN A 354 -2.19 4.25 35.35
#